data_AF-A0A4V1SJW0-F1
#
_entry.id   AF-A0A4V1SJW0-F1
#
_cell.length_a   1.000
_cell.length_b   1.000
_cell.length_c   1.000
_cell.angle_alpha   90.00
_cell.angle_beta   90.00
_cell.angle_gamma   90.00
#
_symmetry.space_group_name_H-M   'P 1'
#
loop_
_entity.id
_entity.type
_entity.pdbx_description
1 polymer ?
#
loop_
_entity_poly.entity_id
_entity_poly.type
_entity_poly.pdbx_seq_one_letter_code
_entity_poly.pdbx_strand_id
1 'polypeptide(L)' 'MTFRIDRRSLILTGTLGLGAYAIPGFAAQGPNWIVDGFTHNVASGEPSATSMLLWTRYVAKG' A
#
# COMPACT_ATOMS: atom_id res chain seq x y z
N MET A 1 -34.95 3.19 13.38
CA MET A 1 -34.01 4.30 13.66
C MET A 1 -33.34 4.68 12.35
N THR A 2 -33.42 5.95 11.94
CA THR A 2 -32.77 6.42 10.70
C THR A 2 -31.52 7.22 11.06
N PHE A 3 -30.36 6.73 10.62
CA PHE A 3 -29.11 7.49 10.71
C PHE A 3 -29.09 8.50 9.56
N ARG A 4 -29.10 9.80 9.90
CA ARG A 4 -29.05 10.89 8.91
C ARG A 4 -27.62 11.40 8.81
N ILE A 5 -26.99 11.17 7.65
CA ILE A 5 -25.69 11.73 7.32
C ILE A 5 -25.90 12.98 6.47
N ASP A 6 -25.31 14.10 6.89
CA ASP A 6 -25.24 15.28 6.05
C ASP A 6 -24.19 15.08 4.94
N ARG A 7 -24.64 15.12 3.68
CA ARG A 7 -23.78 14.89 2.51
C ARG A 7 -22.61 15.87 2.43
N ARG A 8 -22.83 17.12 2.87
CA ARG A 8 -21.81 18.17 2.77
C ARG A 8 -20.72 17.89 3.79
N SER A 9 -21.09 17.59 5.02
CA SER A 9 -20.20 17.18 6.10
C SER A 9 -19.44 15.90 5.75
N LEU A 10 -20.09 14.93 5.10
CA LEU A 10 -19.43 13.72 4.63
C LEU A 10 -18.33 14.03 3.61
N ILE A 11 -18.64 14.84 2.60
CA ILE A 11 -17.65 15.23 1.57
C ILE A 11 -16.54 16.07 2.18
N LEU A 12 -16.86 17.05 3.04
CA LEU A 12 -15.88 17.93 3.67
C LEU A 12 -14.89 17.13 4.54
N THR A 13 -15.41 16.27 5.41
CA THR A 13 -14.56 15.46 6.29
C THR A 13 -13.80 14.38 5.52
N GLY A 14 -14.44 13.75 4.52
CA GLY A 14 -13.79 12.76 3.67
C GLY A 14 -12.65 13.36 2.84
N THR A 15 -12.86 14.52 2.22
CA THR A 15 -11.83 15.22 1.43
C THR A 15 -10.72 15.78 2.32
N LEU A 16 -11.03 16.27 3.53
CA LEU A 16 -10.03 16.67 4.52
C LEU A 16 -9.13 15.49 4.91
N GLY A 17 -9.72 14.32 5.17
CA GLY A 17 -8.97 13.09 5.48
C GLY A 17 -8.11 12.62 4.31
N LEU A 18 -8.61 12.70 3.08
CA LEU A 18 -7.81 12.39 1.88
C LEU A 18 -6.69 13.42 1.66
N GLY A 19 -6.94 14.70 1.93
CA GLY A 19 -5.94 15.77 1.84
C GLY A 19 -4.77 15.60 2.81
N ALA A 20 -4.99 14.92 3.95
CA ALA A 20 -3.91 14.59 4.87
C ALA A 20 -2.82 13.71 4.22
N TYR A 21 -3.17 12.84 3.26
CA TYR A 21 -2.18 12.05 2.51
C TYR A 21 -1.33 12.87 1.55
N ALA A 22 -1.69 14.12 1.24
CA ALA A 22 -0.84 15.02 0.47
C ALA A 22 0.27 15.67 1.32
N ILE A 23 0.21 15.54 2.65
CA ILE A 23 1.26 16.02 3.55
C ILE A 23 2.44 15.04 3.46
N PRO A 24 3.68 15.48 3.11
CA PRO A 24 4.79 14.58 2.83
C PRO A 24 5.08 13.52 3.91
N GLY A 25 4.96 13.88 5.19
CA GLY A 25 5.16 12.95 6.31
C GLY A 25 4.06 11.89 6.48
N PHE A 26 2.86 12.14 5.95
CA PHE A 26 1.74 11.18 5.92
C PHE A 26 1.76 10.36 4.63
N ALA A 27 2.24 10.92 3.52
CA ALA A 27 2.41 10.21 2.25
C ALA A 27 3.44 9.07 2.34
N ALA A 28 4.52 9.27 3.12
CA ALA A 28 5.54 8.26 3.38
C ALA A 28 5.01 7.07 4.21
N GLN A 29 3.94 7.29 4.98
CA GLN A 29 3.23 6.28 5.77
C GLN A 29 2.03 5.73 4.98
N GLY A 30 2.20 5.54 3.67
CA GLY A 30 1.27 4.76 2.86
C GLY A 30 0.94 3.44 3.58
N PRO A 31 -0.22 2.82 3.31
CA PRO A 31 -0.71 1.73 4.14
C PRO A 31 0.39 0.69 4.36
N ASN A 32 0.79 0.46 5.62
CA ASN A 32 1.97 -0.35 6.00
C ASN A 32 1.98 -1.78 5.43
N TRP A 33 0.88 -2.21 4.81
CA TRP A 33 0.74 -3.49 4.11
C TRP A 33 1.15 -3.46 2.62
N ILE A 34 1.33 -2.28 2.01
CA ILE A 34 1.76 -2.12 0.60
C ILE A 34 3.26 -1.88 0.48
N VAL A 35 3.88 -1.27 1.51
CA VAL A 35 5.23 -0.70 1.39
C VAL A 35 6.33 -1.62 1.91
N ASP A 36 6.03 -2.47 2.90
CA ASP A 36 6.99 -3.36 3.54
C ASP A 36 6.65 -4.84 3.28
N GLY A 37 7.66 -5.72 3.33
CA GLY A 37 7.49 -7.16 3.09
C GLY A 37 7.75 -7.58 1.64
N PHE A 38 7.13 -8.68 1.20
CA PHE A 38 7.27 -9.21 -0.17
C PHE A 38 6.32 -8.50 -1.14
N THR A 39 6.64 -7.25 -1.43
CA THR A 39 5.82 -6.38 -2.30
C THR A 39 6.11 -6.56 -3.78
N HIS A 40 7.23 -7.22 -4.10
CA HIS A 40 7.64 -7.52 -5.46
C HIS A 40 7.44 -9.02 -5.67
N ASN A 41 6.61 -9.38 -6.66
CA ASN A 41 6.28 -10.76 -7.02
C ASN A 41 7.51 -11.68 -7.12
N VAL A 42 7.27 -12.99 -7.27
CA VAL A 42 8.34 -13.96 -7.49
C VAL A 42 8.81 -13.90 -8.95
N ALA A 43 10.11 -13.96 -9.16
CA ALA A 43 10.76 -14.08 -10.45
C ALA A 43 11.55 -15.40 -10.55
N SER A 44 11.82 -15.84 -11.78
CA SER A 44 12.56 -17.06 -12.06
C SER A 44 13.67 -16.83 -13.09
N GLY A 45 14.76 -17.59 -13.03
CA GLY A 45 15.93 -17.43 -13.89
C GLY A 45 16.98 -18.53 -13.71
N GLU A 46 18.14 -18.35 -14.35
CA GLU A 46 19.28 -19.28 -14.31
C GLU A 46 18.88 -20.75 -14.58
N PRO A 47 18.22 -21.04 -15.72
CA PRO A 47 17.75 -22.39 -16.00
C PRO A 47 18.91 -23.36 -16.23
N SER A 48 18.79 -24.56 -15.65
CA SER A 48 19.63 -25.73 -15.90
C SER A 48 18.76 -26.91 -16.35
N ALA A 49 19.36 -28.05 -16.69
CA ALA A 49 18.65 -29.21 -17.21
C ALA A 49 17.54 -29.72 -16.28
N THR A 50 17.70 -29.59 -14.96
CA THR A 50 16.75 -30.07 -13.95
C THR A 50 16.52 -29.09 -12.80
N SER A 51 16.88 -27.82 -12.95
CA SER A 51 16.70 -26.80 -11.91
C SER A 51 16.46 -25.42 -12.50
N MET A 52 15.84 -24.55 -11.70
CA MET A 52 15.66 -23.13 -12.00
C MET A 52 15.72 -22.35 -10.69
N LEU A 53 16.34 -21.18 -10.73
CA LEU A 53 16.42 -20.30 -9.58
C LEU A 53 15.13 -19.48 -9.47
N LEU A 54 14.61 -19.35 -8.26
CA LEU A 54 13.45 -18.51 -7.91
C LEU A 54 13.88 -17.48 -6.88
N TRP A 55 13.51 -16.21 -7.09
CA TRP A 55 13.81 -15.13 -6.15
C TRP A 55 12.65 -14.15 -5.98
N THR A 56 12.69 -13.43 -4.88
CA THR A 56 11.82 -12.30 -4.58
C THR A 56 12.58 -11.30 -3.71
N ARG A 57 12.04 -10.09 -3.54
CA ARG A 57 12.64 -9.05 -2.71
C ARG A 57 11.79 -8.80 -1.47
N TYR A 58 12.44 -8.84 -0.31
CA TYR A 58 11.87 -8.35 0.94
C TYR A 58 12.23 -6.87 1.15
N VAL A 59 11.23 -6.05 1.46
CA VAL A 59 11.41 -4.64 1.86
C VAL A 59 11.36 -4.56 3.38
N ALA A 60 12.48 -4.22 4.01
CA ALA A 60 12.55 -4.04 5.45
C ALA A 60 11.81 -2.75 5.86
N LYS A 61 11.20 -2.79 7.05
CA LYS A 61 10.59 -1.61 7.65
C LYS A 61 11.64 -0.52 7.87
N GLY A 62 11.29 0.71 7.52
CA GLY A 62 12.04 1.92 7.85
C GLY A 62 11.86 2.34 9.30
#